data_AF-A0A0A9DP09-F1
#
_entry.id   AF-A0A0A9DP09-F1
#
_cell.length_a   1.000
_cell.length_b   1.000
_cell.length_c   1.000
_cell.angle_alpha   90.00
_cell.angle_beta   90.00
_cell.angle_gamma   90.00
#
_symmetry.space_group_name_H-M   'P 1'
#
loop_
_entity.id
_entity.type
_entity.pdbx_description
1 polymer ?
#
loop_
_entity_poly.entity_id
_entity_poly.type
_entity_poly.pdbx_seq_one_letter_code
_entity_poly.pdbx_strand_id
1 'polypeptide(L)'
;MNNMLAERIKEFLNRLVRDHGSIDLEWLRYVEPDKAKDYLLSIRGLGLKSVECVRLLTLHHMAFPVDTNVGRICVRLGWVPLQPLPESLQLHLLELYPMLENIQKYLWPRLCKLDQRTLYELHYQMITFGKVFCTKSKPNCNACPMRAECKHFASAFASARLALPGPEEKSLVTSGTPVTAEGSNHTYIHFITADKKEGCNQTYVSSRPVSQLEWNSHAHGRILDNGHPIIEEPASPEQEPETAEIKEDAIEDAFIDDPEEIPTIKLNFMEFTQNLKNYMQANNIEIEDADMSKALVAITPDAASIPTPKLKNVSRLRTEHQVYELPDLHPLLEGHEEREPDDPCPYLISIWTPGETAQSTDAPKTFCNSQESGKLCESATCFSCNSIREARAQKVRGTILIPCRTAMRGSFPLNGTYFQVNEVFADHETSRNPIDVERSSIWNLPRRTVYFGTSVPTIFKGLSTEDIQHCFWKGFVCVRGFDRTSRAPRPLYARLHFPASKITRNKKSLASAAARFDE
;
A
#
# COMPACT_ATOMS: atom_id res chain seq x y z
N MET A 1 -13.59 24.41 -7.80
CA MET A 1 -14.08 23.07 -8.23
C MET A 1 -15.36 22.65 -7.49
N ASN A 2 -15.34 22.48 -6.17
CA ASN A 2 -16.45 21.90 -5.37
C ASN A 2 -17.85 22.46 -5.68
N ASN A 3 -17.99 23.78 -5.81
CA ASN A 3 -19.29 24.42 -6.07
C ASN A 3 -19.95 23.93 -7.37
N MET A 4 -19.17 23.68 -8.44
CA MET A 4 -19.69 23.15 -9.72
C MET A 4 -20.16 21.70 -9.60
N LEU A 5 -19.58 20.92 -8.67
CA LEU A 5 -20.04 19.55 -8.41
C LEU A 5 -21.34 19.57 -7.60
N ALA A 6 -21.43 20.43 -6.59
CA ALA A 6 -22.67 20.63 -5.82
C ALA A 6 -23.82 21.13 -6.70
N GLU A 7 -23.54 22.05 -7.63
CA GLU A 7 -24.47 22.52 -8.66
C GLU A 7 -24.97 21.36 -9.54
N ARG A 8 -24.06 20.63 -10.21
CA ARG A 8 -24.42 19.50 -11.10
C ARG A 8 -25.19 18.39 -10.36
N ILE A 9 -24.82 18.08 -9.11
CA ILE A 9 -25.56 17.13 -8.27
C ILE A 9 -26.97 17.65 -8.01
N LYS A 10 -27.14 18.93 -7.64
CA LYS A 10 -28.46 19.52 -7.42
C LYS A 10 -29.32 19.57 -8.70
N GLU A 11 -28.73 19.91 -9.85
CA GLU A 11 -29.39 19.85 -11.16
C GLU A 11 -29.88 18.43 -11.48
N PHE A 12 -29.04 17.41 -11.24
CA PHE A 12 -29.37 16.01 -11.47
C PHE A 12 -30.48 15.51 -10.53
N LEU A 13 -30.41 15.82 -9.22
CA LEU A 13 -31.47 15.45 -8.27
C LEU A 13 -32.81 16.13 -8.62
N ASN A 14 -32.78 17.42 -8.96
CA ASN A 14 -33.96 18.15 -9.45
C ASN A 14 -34.51 17.54 -10.75
N ARG A 15 -33.64 17.08 -11.65
CA ARG A 15 -34.03 16.35 -12.87
C ARG A 15 -34.75 15.05 -12.52
N LEU A 16 -34.23 14.22 -11.61
CA LEU A 16 -34.89 12.96 -11.22
C LEU A 16 -36.30 13.21 -10.67
N VAL A 17 -36.45 14.14 -9.72
CA VAL A 17 -37.76 14.47 -9.14
C VAL A 17 -38.75 14.99 -10.18
N ARG A 18 -38.30 15.79 -11.16
CA ARG A 18 -39.16 16.31 -12.24
C ARG A 18 -39.51 15.25 -13.29
N ASP A 19 -38.54 14.44 -13.70
CA ASP A 19 -38.69 13.49 -14.82
C ASP A 19 -39.32 12.16 -14.36
N HIS A 20 -39.18 11.78 -13.08
CA HIS A 20 -39.59 10.48 -12.52
C HIS A 20 -40.36 10.55 -11.19
N GLY A 21 -40.48 11.72 -10.55
CA GLY A 21 -41.21 11.89 -9.28
C GLY A 21 -40.46 11.49 -8.01
N SER A 22 -39.32 10.81 -8.12
CA SER A 22 -38.51 10.32 -7.00
C SER A 22 -37.01 10.54 -7.24
N ILE A 23 -36.20 10.33 -6.20
CA ILE A 23 -34.73 10.24 -6.30
C ILE A 23 -34.35 8.76 -6.27
N ASP A 24 -34.74 8.03 -7.32
CA ASP A 24 -34.41 6.61 -7.51
C ASP A 24 -33.96 6.34 -8.96
N LEU A 25 -33.04 5.39 -9.10
CA LEU A 25 -32.50 4.90 -10.36
C LEU A 25 -32.48 3.36 -10.45
N GLU A 26 -33.02 2.63 -9.46
CA GLU A 26 -33.04 1.16 -9.47
C GLU A 26 -33.75 0.58 -10.70
N TRP A 27 -34.74 1.31 -11.24
CA TRP A 27 -35.41 0.99 -12.50
C TRP A 27 -34.45 0.80 -13.69
N LEU A 28 -33.28 1.49 -13.71
CA LEU A 28 -32.26 1.31 -14.77
C LEU A 28 -31.67 -0.10 -14.81
N ARG A 29 -31.75 -0.89 -13.73
CA ARG A 29 -31.31 -2.29 -13.70
C ARG A 29 -32.04 -3.12 -14.75
N TYR A 30 -33.34 -2.86 -14.91
CA TYR A 30 -34.25 -3.61 -15.79
C TYR A 30 -34.38 -3.00 -17.19
N VAL A 31 -33.74 -1.86 -17.45
CA VAL A 31 -33.69 -1.22 -18.76
C VAL A 31 -32.62 -1.90 -19.62
N GLU A 32 -32.91 -2.01 -20.92
CA GLU A 32 -31.96 -2.50 -21.94
C GLU A 32 -30.59 -1.80 -21.81
N PRO A 33 -29.45 -2.53 -21.76
CA PRO A 33 -28.19 -1.97 -21.26
C PRO A 33 -27.68 -0.73 -21.99
N ASP A 34 -27.98 -0.57 -23.28
CA ASP A 34 -27.57 0.59 -24.07
C ASP A 34 -28.50 1.80 -23.88
N LYS A 35 -29.81 1.59 -23.71
CA LYS A 35 -30.74 2.66 -23.29
C LYS A 35 -30.40 3.17 -21.89
N ALA A 36 -30.00 2.30 -20.98
CA ALA A 36 -29.51 2.68 -19.65
C ALA A 36 -28.20 3.49 -19.74
N LYS A 37 -27.30 3.12 -20.67
CA LYS A 37 -26.06 3.86 -20.95
C LYS A 37 -26.34 5.26 -21.50
N ASP A 38 -27.21 5.38 -22.49
CA ASP A 38 -27.56 6.67 -23.11
C ASP A 38 -28.28 7.61 -22.14
N TYR A 39 -29.19 7.07 -21.31
CA TYR A 39 -29.80 7.83 -20.22
C TYR A 39 -28.74 8.36 -19.25
N LEU A 40 -27.81 7.52 -18.81
CA LEU A 40 -26.75 7.92 -17.89
C LEU A 40 -25.76 8.93 -18.52
N LEU A 41 -25.43 8.79 -19.81
CA LEU A 41 -24.62 9.77 -20.56
C LEU A 41 -25.33 11.12 -20.75
N SER A 42 -26.68 11.15 -20.73
CA SER A 42 -27.46 12.39 -20.77
C SER A 42 -27.35 13.25 -19.49
N ILE A 43 -26.71 12.75 -18.43
CA ILE A 43 -26.57 13.46 -17.15
C ILE A 43 -25.31 14.33 -17.18
N ARG A 44 -25.49 15.65 -17.09
CA ARG A 44 -24.42 16.68 -17.12
C ARG A 44 -23.33 16.39 -16.09
N GLY A 45 -22.22 15.81 -16.54
CA GLY A 45 -21.05 15.48 -15.71
C GLY A 45 -20.74 14.00 -15.56
N LEU A 46 -21.61 13.09 -16.03
CA LEU A 46 -21.30 11.66 -16.12
C LEU A 46 -20.63 11.32 -17.46
N GLY A 47 -19.29 11.38 -17.49
CA GLY A 47 -18.51 10.85 -18.61
C GLY A 47 -18.52 9.32 -18.67
N LEU A 48 -18.11 8.76 -19.82
CA LEU A 48 -18.17 7.31 -20.13
C LEU A 48 -17.67 6.41 -18.98
N LYS A 49 -16.50 6.69 -18.40
CA LYS A 49 -15.95 5.92 -17.26
C LYS A 49 -16.93 5.82 -16.08
N SER A 50 -17.63 6.91 -15.75
CA SER A 50 -18.56 6.95 -14.62
C SER A 50 -19.83 6.18 -14.93
N VAL A 51 -20.35 6.30 -16.16
CA VAL A 51 -21.52 5.55 -16.64
C VAL A 51 -21.26 4.05 -16.61
N GLU A 52 -20.11 3.61 -17.12
CA GLU A 52 -19.75 2.18 -17.14
C GLU A 52 -19.50 1.63 -15.72
N CYS A 53 -19.02 2.46 -14.78
CA CYS A 53 -18.96 2.08 -13.36
C CYS A 53 -20.36 1.84 -12.78
N VAL A 54 -21.33 2.72 -13.03
CA VAL A 54 -22.72 2.53 -12.56
C VAL A 54 -23.32 1.26 -13.19
N ARG A 55 -23.14 1.07 -14.51
CA ARG A 55 -23.58 -0.13 -15.23
C ARG A 55 -23.01 -1.41 -14.62
N LEU A 56 -21.68 -1.50 -14.45
CA LEU A 56 -21.03 -2.73 -13.96
C LEU A 56 -21.26 -2.98 -12.46
N LEU A 57 -21.08 -1.96 -11.62
CA LEU A 57 -20.97 -2.09 -10.15
C LEU A 57 -22.32 -1.95 -9.41
N THR A 58 -23.34 -1.38 -10.05
CA THR A 58 -24.62 -1.07 -9.39
C THR A 58 -25.82 -1.66 -10.13
N LEU A 59 -25.84 -1.55 -11.46
CA LEU A 59 -26.92 -2.12 -12.30
C LEU A 59 -26.69 -3.57 -12.72
N HIS A 60 -25.49 -4.13 -12.49
CA HIS A 60 -25.09 -5.49 -12.90
C HIS A 60 -25.26 -5.71 -14.42
N HIS A 61 -25.03 -4.68 -15.22
CA HIS A 61 -25.03 -4.74 -16.67
C HIS A 61 -23.67 -5.20 -17.23
N MET A 62 -23.70 -5.73 -18.45
CA MET A 62 -22.50 -6.03 -19.23
C MET A 62 -21.75 -4.74 -19.59
N ALA A 63 -20.70 -4.43 -18.83
CA ALA A 63 -19.95 -3.18 -18.93
C ALA A 63 -18.48 -3.39 -18.49
N PHE A 64 -17.57 -2.52 -18.93
CA PHE A 64 -16.19 -2.50 -18.44
C PHE A 64 -15.63 -1.07 -18.38
N PRO A 65 -15.50 -0.48 -17.17
CA PRO A 65 -14.99 0.87 -17.01
C PRO A 65 -13.47 0.91 -17.14
N VAL A 66 -12.95 1.75 -18.04
CA VAL A 66 -11.52 2.05 -18.13
C VAL A 66 -11.21 3.30 -17.32
N ASP A 67 -10.51 3.13 -16.20
CA ASP A 67 -9.96 4.23 -15.41
C ASP A 67 -8.45 4.43 -15.69
N THR A 68 -7.82 5.38 -14.98
CA THR A 68 -6.38 5.66 -15.12
C THR A 68 -5.47 4.54 -14.60
N ASN A 69 -5.99 3.56 -13.86
CA ASN A 69 -5.27 2.36 -13.47
C ASN A 69 -5.37 1.30 -14.58
N VAL A 70 -6.59 0.95 -15.01
CA VAL A 70 -6.84 0.01 -16.11
C VAL A 70 -6.07 0.42 -17.37
N GLY A 71 -6.18 1.69 -17.80
CA GLY A 71 -5.49 2.18 -18.99
C GLY A 71 -3.95 2.10 -18.87
N ARG A 72 -3.39 2.51 -17.72
CA ARG A 72 -1.95 2.42 -17.42
C ARG A 72 -1.46 0.96 -17.45
N ILE A 73 -2.22 0.04 -16.86
CA ILE A 73 -1.87 -1.39 -16.79
C ILE A 73 -1.88 -2.00 -18.20
N CYS A 74 -2.96 -1.82 -18.96
CA CYS A 74 -3.05 -2.38 -20.31
C CYS A 74 -1.96 -1.88 -21.26
N VAL A 75 -1.52 -0.62 -21.12
CA VAL A 75 -0.38 -0.08 -21.89
C VAL A 75 0.96 -0.63 -21.38
N ARG A 76 1.18 -0.70 -20.07
CA ARG A 76 2.45 -1.18 -19.49
C ARG A 76 2.69 -2.68 -19.68
N LEU A 77 1.64 -3.49 -19.64
CA LEU A 77 1.67 -4.90 -20.08
C LEU A 77 1.70 -5.02 -21.61
N GLY A 78 1.35 -3.95 -22.33
CA GLY A 78 1.35 -3.91 -23.79
C GLY A 78 0.24 -4.72 -24.44
N TRP A 79 -0.88 -4.92 -23.74
CA TRP A 79 -2.13 -5.46 -24.25
C TRP A 79 -2.82 -4.47 -25.20
N VAL A 80 -2.72 -3.17 -24.90
CA VAL A 80 -3.11 -2.09 -25.80
C VAL A 80 -1.87 -1.72 -26.62
N PRO A 81 -1.93 -1.80 -27.97
CA PRO A 81 -0.85 -1.32 -28.81
C PRO A 81 -0.76 0.21 -28.74
N LEU A 82 0.46 0.72 -28.72
CA LEU A 82 0.75 2.12 -28.98
C LEU A 82 1.11 2.29 -30.46
N GLN A 83 1.05 3.53 -30.94
CA GLN A 83 1.80 3.90 -32.14
C GLN A 83 3.30 3.74 -31.88
N PRO A 84 4.13 3.59 -32.93
CA PRO A 84 5.59 3.59 -32.77
C PRO A 84 6.04 4.81 -31.95
N LEU A 85 6.75 4.54 -30.86
CA LEU A 85 7.35 5.62 -30.05
C LEU A 85 8.56 6.19 -30.81
N PRO A 86 8.87 7.49 -30.66
CA PRO A 86 10.15 8.04 -31.10
C PRO A 86 11.32 7.22 -30.56
N GLU A 87 12.41 7.09 -31.32
CA GLU A 87 13.54 6.21 -30.99
C GLU A 87 14.18 6.52 -29.61
N SER A 88 14.11 7.78 -29.17
CA SER A 88 14.56 8.25 -27.87
C SER A 88 13.58 7.98 -26.71
N LEU A 89 12.30 7.67 -26.98
CA LEU A 89 11.24 7.57 -25.98
C LEU A 89 10.93 6.11 -25.64
N GLN A 90 11.46 5.66 -24.51
CA GLN A 90 11.30 4.29 -24.03
C GLN A 90 9.98 4.10 -23.27
N LEU A 91 9.34 2.93 -23.41
CA LEU A 91 7.99 2.64 -22.87
C LEU A 91 7.84 2.87 -21.35
N HIS A 92 8.94 2.78 -20.59
CA HIS A 92 8.93 3.02 -19.15
C HIS A 92 9.03 4.50 -18.74
N LEU A 93 9.41 5.38 -19.67
CA LEU A 93 9.49 6.83 -19.49
C LEU A 93 8.19 7.56 -19.91
N LEU A 94 7.14 6.83 -20.30
CA LEU A 94 5.84 7.42 -20.66
C LEU A 94 5.14 8.04 -19.45
N GLU A 95 5.10 9.38 -19.43
CA GLU A 95 4.34 10.18 -18.47
C GLU A 95 2.83 10.20 -18.77
N LEU A 96 2.47 10.14 -20.05
CA LEU A 96 1.11 10.17 -20.58
C LEU A 96 0.74 8.84 -21.25
N TYR A 97 -0.56 8.54 -21.27
CA TYR A 97 -1.14 7.36 -21.91
C TYR A 97 -2.25 7.77 -22.90
N PRO A 98 -2.60 6.93 -23.89
CA PRO A 98 -3.70 7.21 -24.81
C PRO A 98 -5.01 7.51 -24.07
N MET A 99 -5.87 8.33 -24.68
CA MET A 99 -7.18 8.70 -24.12
C MET A 99 -7.97 7.45 -23.72
N LEU A 100 -8.51 7.45 -22.49
CA LEU A 100 -9.17 6.28 -21.89
C LEU A 100 -10.33 5.75 -22.74
N GLU A 101 -11.03 6.61 -23.46
CA GLU A 101 -12.09 6.20 -24.40
C GLU A 101 -11.57 5.37 -25.56
N ASN A 102 -10.38 5.68 -26.09
CA ASN A 102 -9.78 4.91 -27.19
C ASN A 102 -9.25 3.56 -26.67
N ILE A 103 -8.74 3.52 -25.43
CA ILE A 103 -8.44 2.27 -24.73
C ILE A 103 -9.73 1.45 -24.53
N GLN A 104 -10.83 2.05 -24.12
CA GLN A 104 -12.10 1.35 -23.92
C GLN A 104 -12.71 0.83 -25.23
N LYS A 105 -12.67 1.63 -26.31
CA LYS A 105 -13.06 1.20 -27.67
C LYS A 105 -12.22 0.00 -28.15
N TYR A 106 -10.93 -0.06 -27.78
CA TYR A 106 -10.07 -1.21 -28.10
C TYR A 106 -10.36 -2.45 -27.23
N LEU A 107 -10.56 -2.27 -25.92
CA LEU A 107 -10.77 -3.37 -24.97
C LEU A 107 -12.17 -3.98 -25.04
N TRP A 108 -13.22 -3.18 -25.22
CA TRP A 108 -14.60 -3.66 -25.10
C TRP A 108 -14.95 -4.83 -26.04
N PRO A 109 -14.63 -4.83 -27.35
CA PRO A 109 -14.90 -5.96 -28.24
C PRO A 109 -14.12 -7.25 -27.91
N ARG A 110 -13.13 -7.18 -27.02
CA ARG A 110 -12.34 -8.32 -26.53
C ARG A 110 -12.87 -8.84 -25.20
N LEU A 111 -13.40 -7.96 -24.35
CA LEU A 111 -13.90 -8.28 -23.01
C LEU A 111 -15.39 -8.60 -22.97
N CYS A 112 -16.21 -8.11 -23.91
CA CYS A 112 -17.67 -8.30 -23.93
C CYS A 112 -18.17 -9.75 -24.09
N LYS A 113 -17.26 -10.72 -24.23
CA LYS A 113 -17.55 -12.17 -24.26
C LYS A 113 -17.40 -12.85 -22.88
N LEU A 114 -16.79 -12.16 -21.92
CA LEU A 114 -16.77 -12.56 -20.52
C LEU A 114 -18.14 -12.24 -19.89
N ASP A 115 -18.51 -12.91 -18.82
CA ASP A 115 -19.74 -12.63 -18.07
C ASP A 115 -19.59 -11.41 -17.12
N GLN A 116 -20.70 -10.90 -16.58
CA GLN A 116 -20.69 -9.71 -15.72
C GLN A 116 -19.84 -9.89 -14.46
N ARG A 117 -19.83 -11.09 -13.86
CA ARG A 117 -19.04 -11.36 -12.66
C ARG A 117 -17.55 -11.37 -12.99
N THR A 118 -17.13 -12.02 -14.09
CA THR A 118 -15.73 -11.98 -14.54
C THR A 118 -15.29 -10.56 -14.92
N LEU A 119 -16.16 -9.74 -15.53
CA LEU A 119 -15.87 -8.32 -15.81
C LEU A 119 -15.72 -7.48 -14.52
N TYR A 120 -16.58 -7.71 -13.54
CA TYR A 120 -16.51 -7.10 -12.21
C TYR A 120 -15.22 -7.51 -11.48
N GLU A 121 -14.89 -8.81 -11.47
CA GLU A 121 -13.69 -9.35 -10.83
C GLU A 121 -12.42 -8.77 -11.48
N LEU A 122 -12.34 -8.77 -12.82
CA LEU A 122 -11.23 -8.15 -13.56
C LEU A 122 -11.10 -6.65 -13.25
N HIS A 123 -12.20 -5.89 -13.22
CA HIS A 123 -12.14 -4.45 -12.97
C HIS A 123 -11.59 -4.12 -11.58
N TYR A 124 -12.08 -4.77 -10.52
CA TYR A 124 -11.58 -4.52 -9.16
C TYR A 124 -10.14 -5.00 -9.00
N GLN A 125 -9.77 -6.13 -9.60
CA GLN A 125 -8.42 -6.66 -9.54
C GLN A 125 -7.42 -5.73 -10.24
N MET A 126 -7.78 -5.15 -11.39
CA MET A 126 -6.94 -4.16 -12.07
C MET A 126 -6.75 -2.87 -11.27
N ILE A 127 -7.80 -2.31 -10.66
CA ILE A 127 -7.63 -1.13 -9.77
C ILE A 127 -6.75 -1.48 -8.56
N THR A 128 -6.95 -2.67 -7.99
CA THR A 128 -6.18 -3.17 -6.84
C THR A 128 -4.69 -3.33 -7.20
N PHE A 129 -4.39 -4.02 -8.30
CA PHE A 129 -3.05 -4.22 -8.86
C PHE A 129 -2.37 -2.89 -9.23
N GLY A 130 -3.13 -1.93 -9.76
CA GLY A 130 -2.64 -0.58 -10.07
C GLY A 130 -2.31 0.27 -8.84
N LYS A 131 -2.92 -0.01 -7.69
CA LYS A 131 -2.61 0.64 -6.40
C LYS A 131 -1.44 -0.02 -5.66
N VAL A 132 -1.25 -1.34 -5.80
CA VAL A 132 -0.22 -2.12 -5.08
C VAL A 132 1.10 -2.23 -5.85
N PHE A 133 1.03 -2.78 -7.06
CA PHE A 133 2.22 -3.12 -7.84
C PHE A 133 2.50 -2.05 -8.91
N CYS A 134 1.53 -1.77 -9.76
CA CYS A 134 1.70 -0.94 -10.95
C CYS A 134 1.30 0.53 -10.70
N THR A 135 1.89 1.17 -9.68
CA THR A 135 1.64 2.59 -9.32
C THR A 135 2.05 3.56 -10.45
N LYS A 136 1.53 4.80 -10.44
CA LYS A 136 1.87 5.81 -11.48
C LYS A 136 3.38 6.04 -11.56
N SER A 137 4.03 6.34 -10.44
CA SER A 137 5.49 6.54 -10.33
C SER A 137 6.13 5.46 -9.44
N LYS A 138 7.42 5.18 -9.69
CA LYS A 138 8.29 4.17 -9.04
C LYS A 138 7.51 2.85 -8.69
N PRO A 139 6.97 2.11 -9.69
CA PRO A 139 6.17 0.89 -9.47
C PRO A 139 6.96 -0.25 -8.83
N ASN A 140 6.30 -1.07 -8.01
CA ASN A 140 6.88 -2.25 -7.37
C ASN A 140 6.95 -3.42 -8.37
N CYS A 141 7.77 -3.27 -9.41
CA CYS A 141 7.94 -4.27 -10.47
C CYS A 141 8.58 -5.57 -9.97
N ASN A 142 9.35 -5.55 -8.87
CA ASN A 142 10.03 -6.74 -8.36
C ASN A 142 9.06 -7.72 -7.69
N ALA A 143 8.09 -7.24 -6.91
CA ALA A 143 7.00 -8.04 -6.35
C ALA A 143 5.80 -8.22 -7.30
N CYS A 144 5.89 -7.74 -8.54
CA CYS A 144 4.76 -7.74 -9.48
C CYS A 144 4.54 -9.15 -10.07
N PRO A 145 3.36 -9.79 -9.90
CA PRO A 145 3.12 -11.12 -10.45
C PRO A 145 3.18 -11.15 -11.99
N MET A 146 2.87 -10.03 -12.66
CA MET A 146 2.96 -9.90 -14.13
C MET A 146 4.38 -9.57 -14.64
N ARG A 147 5.42 -9.57 -13.79
CA ARG A 147 6.78 -9.08 -14.14
C ARG A 147 7.34 -9.70 -15.43
N ALA A 148 7.15 -11.01 -15.62
CA ALA A 148 7.73 -11.76 -16.74
C ALA A 148 7.22 -11.32 -18.13
N GLU A 149 5.96 -10.89 -18.23
CA GLU A 149 5.30 -10.51 -19.49
C GLU A 149 5.19 -8.99 -19.68
N CYS A 150 5.62 -8.21 -18.68
CA CYS A 150 5.42 -6.77 -18.63
C CYS A 150 6.41 -6.01 -19.52
N LYS A 151 5.95 -5.55 -20.70
CA LYS A 151 6.77 -4.75 -21.65
C LYS A 151 7.40 -3.52 -21.00
N HIS A 152 6.71 -2.86 -20.06
CA HIS A 152 7.25 -1.75 -19.28
C HIS A 152 8.44 -2.16 -18.40
N PHE A 153 8.37 -3.32 -17.72
CA PHE A 153 9.50 -3.83 -16.95
C PHE A 153 10.65 -4.25 -17.86
N ALA A 154 10.37 -4.94 -18.97
CA ALA A 154 11.39 -5.32 -19.95
C ALA A 154 12.13 -4.10 -20.52
N SER A 155 11.40 -3.01 -20.81
CA SER A 155 11.99 -1.74 -21.24
C SER A 155 12.86 -1.09 -20.17
N ALA A 156 12.40 -1.03 -18.92
CA ALA A 156 13.19 -0.46 -17.82
C ALA A 156 14.46 -1.29 -17.52
N PHE A 157 14.34 -2.61 -17.53
CA PHE A 157 15.43 -3.55 -17.29
C PHE A 157 16.48 -3.52 -18.41
N ALA A 158 16.07 -3.40 -19.68
CA ALA A 158 16.99 -3.24 -20.80
C ALA A 158 17.82 -1.96 -20.65
N SER A 159 17.18 -0.82 -20.38
CA SER A 159 17.88 0.47 -20.23
C SER A 159 18.79 0.50 -19.00
N ALA A 160 18.36 -0.09 -17.87
CA ALA A 160 19.21 -0.23 -16.68
C ALA A 160 20.45 -1.11 -16.91
N ARG A 161 20.42 -2.04 -17.88
CA ARG A 161 21.58 -2.85 -18.28
C ARG A 161 22.48 -2.20 -19.34
N LEU A 162 21.98 -1.18 -20.03
CA LEU A 162 22.74 -0.40 -21.03
C LEU A 162 23.35 0.87 -20.43
N ALA A 163 22.84 1.33 -19.28
CA ALA A 163 23.54 2.31 -18.45
C ALA A 163 24.90 1.73 -18.01
N LEU A 164 25.98 2.49 -18.25
CA LEU A 164 27.28 2.18 -17.67
C LEU A 164 27.17 2.23 -16.13
N PRO A 165 27.90 1.38 -15.39
CA PRO A 165 27.99 1.54 -13.93
C PRO A 165 28.55 2.94 -13.63
N GLY A 166 27.85 3.67 -12.76
CA GLY A 166 28.35 4.95 -12.26
C GLY A 166 29.67 4.76 -11.51
N PRO A 167 30.53 5.79 -11.45
CA PRO A 167 31.79 5.70 -10.71
C PRO A 167 31.49 5.36 -9.24
N GLU A 168 32.05 4.26 -8.76
CA GLU A 168 31.92 3.83 -7.36
C GLU A 168 32.43 4.93 -6.43
N GLU A 169 31.63 5.31 -5.43
CA GLU A 169 32.08 6.23 -4.38
C GLU A 169 33.19 5.57 -3.57
N LYS A 170 34.43 6.03 -3.79
CA LYS A 170 35.63 5.52 -3.14
C LYS A 170 35.66 5.92 -1.66
N SER A 171 34.93 5.18 -0.83
CA SER A 171 35.05 5.24 0.62
C SER A 171 36.48 4.92 1.03
N LEU A 172 37.19 5.93 1.52
CA LEU A 172 38.57 5.82 1.99
C LEU A 172 38.60 5.15 3.37
N VAL A 173 38.76 3.83 3.40
CA VAL A 173 39.03 3.08 4.63
C VAL A 173 40.53 2.78 4.73
N THR A 174 41.16 3.29 5.78
CA THR A 174 42.61 3.21 6.02
C THR A 174 43.08 1.76 6.26
N SER A 175 44.22 1.41 5.68
CA SER A 175 44.84 0.09 5.81
C SER A 175 45.36 -0.22 7.23
N GLY A 176 45.02 -1.39 7.76
CA GLY A 176 45.46 -1.88 9.08
C GLY A 176 45.54 -3.41 9.19
N THR A 177 46.56 -4.00 8.59
CA THR A 177 47.07 -5.35 8.90
C THR A 177 47.85 -5.32 10.25
N PRO A 178 48.14 -6.46 10.95
CA PRO A 178 48.49 -7.77 10.36
C PRO A 178 48.07 -9.06 11.14
N VAL A 179 48.56 -10.19 10.61
CA VAL A 179 48.73 -11.54 11.21
C VAL A 179 47.55 -12.53 11.09
N THR A 180 47.95 -13.78 10.86
CA THR A 180 47.17 -14.95 10.44
C THR A 180 46.87 -15.93 11.58
N ALA A 181 45.72 -16.60 11.50
CA ALA A 181 45.52 -17.96 12.02
C ALA A 181 44.56 -18.72 11.07
N GLU A 182 44.82 -20.02 10.84
CA GLU A 182 44.06 -20.84 9.89
C GLU A 182 42.86 -21.53 10.59
N GLY A 183 41.70 -21.67 9.91
CA GLY A 183 40.46 -22.08 10.62
C GLY A 183 39.29 -22.70 9.82
N SER A 184 39.40 -22.87 8.50
CA SER A 184 38.42 -23.57 7.62
C SER A 184 37.00 -22.97 7.43
N ASN A 185 36.37 -23.37 6.32
CA ASN A 185 34.93 -23.37 6.03
C ASN A 185 34.15 -22.03 5.99
N HIS A 186 34.05 -21.45 4.78
CA HIS A 186 32.75 -21.57 4.08
C HIS A 186 32.87 -21.56 2.54
N THR A 187 31.90 -22.20 1.90
CA THR A 187 31.83 -22.52 0.47
C THR A 187 31.48 -21.32 -0.42
N TYR A 188 32.23 -21.11 -1.50
CA TYR A 188 31.73 -20.42 -2.70
C TYR A 188 30.74 -21.34 -3.44
N ILE A 189 29.57 -20.84 -3.85
CA ILE A 189 28.77 -21.49 -4.89
C ILE A 189 29.15 -20.86 -6.23
N HIS A 190 29.83 -21.65 -7.06
CA HIS A 190 30.22 -21.26 -8.41
C HIS A 190 29.16 -21.67 -9.42
N PHE A 191 28.98 -20.87 -10.48
CA PHE A 191 28.11 -21.24 -11.60
C PHE A 191 28.65 -22.47 -12.34
N ILE A 192 27.76 -23.40 -12.71
CA ILE A 192 28.03 -24.49 -13.65
C ILE A 192 26.89 -24.57 -14.67
N THR A 193 27.22 -24.33 -15.94
CA THR A 193 26.42 -24.75 -17.09
C THR A 193 26.66 -26.23 -17.37
N ALA A 194 25.60 -27.03 -17.50
CA ALA A 194 25.70 -28.44 -17.87
C ALA A 194 25.32 -28.65 -19.34
N ASP A 195 26.11 -29.46 -20.06
CA ASP A 195 25.86 -29.85 -21.46
C ASP A 195 25.83 -31.38 -21.62
N LYS A 196 25.37 -31.88 -22.77
CA LYS A 196 24.84 -33.24 -22.97
C LYS A 196 25.87 -34.31 -23.34
N LYS A 197 25.52 -35.57 -23.05
CA LYS A 197 25.72 -36.80 -23.86
C LYS A 197 25.08 -38.02 -23.12
N GLU A 198 24.59 -39.10 -23.75
CA GLU A 198 24.52 -39.48 -25.19
C GLU A 198 23.42 -40.54 -25.47
N GLY A 199 22.91 -40.62 -26.72
CA GLY A 199 22.16 -41.78 -27.28
C GLY A 199 20.62 -41.73 -27.21
N CYS A 200 19.84 -42.22 -28.20
CA CYS A 200 20.19 -42.69 -29.56
C CYS A 200 18.94 -42.69 -30.49
N ASN A 201 19.09 -42.34 -31.78
CA ASN A 201 18.06 -42.36 -32.87
C ASN A 201 16.85 -41.40 -32.65
N GLN A 202 16.23 -40.73 -33.64
CA GLN A 202 16.36 -40.63 -35.12
C GLN A 202 15.59 -39.33 -35.56
N THR A 203 15.63 -38.71 -36.75
CA THR A 203 16.15 -39.01 -38.11
C THR A 203 16.64 -37.70 -38.81
N TYR A 204 16.76 -37.70 -40.14
CA TYR A 204 17.13 -36.62 -41.08
C TYR A 204 16.01 -35.57 -41.34
N VAL A 205 16.19 -34.41 -42.00
CA VAL A 205 17.11 -34.01 -43.12
C VAL A 205 17.78 -32.64 -42.88
N SER A 206 18.91 -32.39 -43.58
CA SER A 206 19.80 -31.22 -43.45
C SER A 206 20.02 -30.46 -44.77
N SER A 207 20.43 -29.18 -44.69
CA SER A 207 21.20 -28.45 -45.71
C SER A 207 21.94 -27.25 -45.08
N ARG A 208 23.07 -26.83 -45.69
CA ARG A 208 24.07 -25.89 -45.12
C ARG A 208 24.06 -24.50 -45.81
N PRO A 209 24.65 -23.46 -45.18
CA PRO A 209 24.66 -22.08 -45.70
C PRO A 209 25.85 -21.77 -46.62
N VAL A 210 25.78 -20.62 -47.30
CA VAL A 210 26.86 -19.98 -48.08
C VAL A 210 26.96 -18.49 -47.73
N SER A 211 28.10 -17.87 -48.04
CA SER A 211 28.63 -16.61 -47.50
C SER A 211 28.19 -15.30 -48.19
N GLN A 212 28.57 -14.20 -47.54
CA GLN A 212 28.70 -12.80 -47.98
C GLN A 212 28.82 -12.55 -49.50
N LEU A 213 28.26 -11.41 -49.93
CA LEU A 213 28.87 -10.52 -50.92
C LEU A 213 28.36 -9.08 -50.72
N GLU A 214 29.24 -8.10 -50.89
CA GLU A 214 28.90 -6.66 -50.87
C GLU A 214 28.69 -6.15 -52.31
N TRP A 215 27.94 -5.05 -52.47
CA TRP A 215 28.17 -4.16 -53.62
C TRP A 215 27.77 -2.72 -53.29
N ASN A 216 28.58 -1.76 -53.74
CA ASN A 216 28.30 -0.33 -53.61
C ASN A 216 28.86 0.41 -54.83
N SER A 217 28.05 1.17 -55.57
CA SER A 217 28.49 1.95 -56.74
C SER A 217 27.48 3.08 -57.06
N HIS A 218 27.96 4.31 -57.16
CA HIS A 218 27.24 5.45 -57.74
C HIS A 218 27.58 5.53 -59.27
N ALA A 219 27.03 6.40 -60.15
CA ALA A 219 26.18 7.58 -60.00
C ALA A 219 25.51 8.00 -61.34
N HIS A 220 24.70 9.08 -61.29
CA HIS A 220 24.37 10.06 -62.36
C HIS A 220 23.28 9.78 -63.42
N GLY A 221 22.38 10.76 -63.57
CA GLY A 221 21.33 10.91 -64.60
C GLY A 221 20.39 12.09 -64.21
N ARG A 222 20.00 12.98 -65.13
CA ARG A 222 19.41 14.32 -64.82
C ARG A 222 18.11 14.60 -65.59
N ILE A 223 17.25 15.48 -65.03
CA ILE A 223 16.30 16.42 -65.73
C ILE A 223 15.04 15.74 -66.37
N LEU A 224 13.79 16.30 -66.37
CA LEU A 224 13.18 17.59 -65.97
C LEU A 224 11.69 17.40 -65.53
N ASP A 225 11.10 18.39 -64.83
CA ASP A 225 9.68 18.86 -64.89
C ASP A 225 8.49 17.92 -64.49
N ASN A 226 7.34 18.41 -63.99
CA ASN A 226 6.93 19.74 -63.45
C ASN A 226 5.69 19.58 -62.52
N GLY A 227 5.33 20.62 -61.73
CA GLY A 227 3.98 20.85 -61.24
C GLY A 227 3.70 20.68 -59.73
N HIS A 228 3.66 21.79 -58.99
CA HIS A 228 2.99 21.90 -57.67
C HIS A 228 1.79 22.85 -57.75
N PRO A 229 0.70 22.61 -57.01
CA PRO A 229 -0.24 23.65 -56.60
C PRO A 229 0.13 24.21 -55.21
N ILE A 230 -0.01 25.52 -55.04
CA ILE A 230 0.10 26.29 -53.79
C ILE A 230 -1.32 26.83 -53.46
N ILE A 231 -1.54 27.30 -52.22
CA ILE A 231 -2.58 28.26 -51.69
C ILE A 231 -3.26 27.68 -50.43
N GLU A 232 -3.45 28.41 -49.32
CA GLU A 232 -2.86 29.66 -48.78
C GLU A 232 -3.12 29.68 -47.25
N GLU A 233 -2.32 30.42 -46.48
CA GLU A 233 -2.46 30.54 -45.01
C GLU A 233 -3.00 31.94 -44.64
N PRO A 234 -4.17 32.05 -43.97
CA PRO A 234 -4.67 33.32 -43.45
C PRO A 234 -4.00 33.69 -42.12
N ALA A 235 -3.65 34.97 -41.95
CA ALA A 235 -2.88 35.45 -40.80
C ALA A 235 -3.63 35.38 -39.45
N SER A 236 -2.88 35.08 -38.39
CA SER A 236 -3.37 35.05 -37.00
C SER A 236 -3.77 36.43 -36.46
N PRO A 237 -4.87 36.54 -35.70
CA PRO A 237 -5.12 37.68 -34.80
C PRO A 237 -4.16 37.71 -33.60
N GLU A 238 -4.03 38.89 -32.98
CA GLU A 238 -3.15 39.13 -31.83
C GLU A 238 -3.68 38.55 -30.50
N GLN A 239 -2.80 38.44 -29.49
CA GLN A 239 -3.10 37.85 -28.18
C GLN A 239 -3.57 38.88 -27.14
N GLU A 240 -4.50 38.47 -26.28
CA GLU A 240 -4.67 39.02 -24.93
C GLU A 240 -4.73 37.86 -23.90
N PRO A 241 -4.49 38.12 -22.59
CA PRO A 241 -3.54 37.30 -21.84
C PRO A 241 -4.06 36.01 -21.19
N GLU A 242 -3.15 35.05 -21.03
CA GLU A 242 -3.35 33.76 -20.37
C GLU A 242 -3.54 33.88 -18.85
N THR A 243 -4.55 33.21 -18.29
CA THR A 243 -4.63 32.95 -16.85
C THR A 243 -3.78 31.74 -16.49
N ALA A 244 -2.76 31.93 -15.65
CA ALA A 244 -1.78 30.89 -15.32
C ALA A 244 -2.38 29.65 -14.61
N GLU A 245 -2.11 28.46 -15.14
CA GLU A 245 -2.25 27.20 -14.40
C GLU A 245 -0.93 26.80 -13.70
N ILE A 246 -1.04 26.26 -12.49
CA ILE A 246 0.09 26.06 -11.57
C ILE A 246 0.67 24.64 -11.74
N LYS A 247 1.99 24.55 -11.90
CA LYS A 247 2.73 23.28 -11.82
C LYS A 247 2.87 22.83 -10.36
N GLU A 248 2.60 21.55 -10.08
CA GLU A 248 2.93 20.91 -8.81
C GLU A 248 4.26 20.16 -8.91
N ASP A 249 5.36 20.79 -8.51
CA ASP A 249 6.68 20.14 -8.44
C ASP A 249 6.79 19.21 -7.22
N ALA A 250 7.20 17.96 -7.46
CA ALA A 250 7.28 16.90 -6.45
C ALA A 250 8.72 16.40 -6.25
N ILE A 251 9.48 17.12 -5.41
CA ILE A 251 10.83 16.75 -4.97
C ILE A 251 10.76 16.03 -3.61
N GLU A 252 11.43 14.88 -3.49
CA GLU A 252 12.12 14.40 -2.25
C GLU A 252 12.70 12.99 -2.51
N ASP A 253 13.95 12.93 -2.98
CA ASP A 253 14.81 11.73 -2.91
C ASP A 253 15.88 11.95 -1.83
N ALA A 254 15.99 11.02 -0.89
CA ALA A 254 17.11 10.81 0.03
C ALA A 254 16.94 9.43 0.70
N PHE A 255 18.00 8.62 0.72
CA PHE A 255 18.07 7.40 1.53
C PHE A 255 18.83 7.71 2.82
N ILE A 256 18.32 7.19 3.95
CA ILE A 256 19.03 7.09 5.22
C ILE A 256 18.56 5.77 5.83
N ASP A 257 19.50 4.89 6.17
CA ASP A 257 19.25 3.67 6.94
C ASP A 257 19.19 4.00 8.43
N ASP A 258 18.30 3.33 9.18
CA ASP A 258 17.98 3.65 10.57
C ASP A 258 18.21 2.42 11.48
N PRO A 259 19.29 2.40 12.29
CA PRO A 259 19.68 1.22 13.06
C PRO A 259 19.29 1.34 14.56
N GLU A 260 18.08 0.93 14.93
CA GLU A 260 17.70 0.79 16.35
C GLU A 260 17.47 -0.67 16.78
N GLU A 261 18.21 -1.07 17.81
CA GLU A 261 18.33 -2.43 18.35
C GLU A 261 17.08 -2.89 19.13
N ILE A 262 16.89 -4.20 19.27
CA ILE A 262 15.72 -4.77 19.96
C ILE A 262 16.03 -4.93 21.47
N PRO A 263 15.21 -4.38 22.38
CA PRO A 263 15.45 -4.50 23.82
C PRO A 263 15.16 -5.92 24.34
N THR A 264 16.22 -6.63 24.75
CA THR A 264 16.15 -8.00 25.28
C THR A 264 15.61 -8.05 26.72
N ILE A 265 14.57 -8.86 26.95
CA ILE A 265 14.08 -9.17 28.30
C ILE A 265 14.97 -10.24 28.93
N LYS A 266 15.67 -9.91 30.02
CA LYS A 266 16.39 -10.89 30.85
C LYS A 266 15.43 -11.54 31.85
N LEU A 267 15.18 -12.85 31.71
CA LEU A 267 14.46 -13.63 32.72
C LEU A 267 15.34 -13.87 33.94
N ASN A 268 14.75 -13.80 35.14
CA ASN A 268 15.45 -14.10 36.39
C ASN A 268 15.55 -15.62 36.61
N PHE A 269 16.55 -16.25 36.02
CA PHE A 269 16.75 -17.70 36.10
C PHE A 269 16.91 -18.22 37.54
N MET A 270 17.40 -17.41 38.49
CA MET A 270 17.45 -17.81 39.91
C MET A 270 16.05 -17.98 40.51
N GLU A 271 15.15 -17.04 40.26
CA GLU A 271 13.77 -17.04 40.77
C GLU A 271 12.92 -18.11 40.08
N PHE A 272 13.12 -18.34 38.78
CA PHE A 272 12.52 -19.49 38.09
C PHE A 272 13.02 -20.83 38.64
N THR A 273 14.35 -20.98 38.80
CA THR A 273 14.95 -22.21 39.37
C THR A 273 14.48 -22.47 40.80
N GLN A 274 14.36 -21.42 41.62
CA GLN A 274 13.88 -21.58 42.99
C GLN A 274 12.40 -21.96 43.04
N ASN A 275 11.54 -21.34 42.22
CA ASN A 275 10.13 -21.75 42.13
C ASN A 275 9.98 -23.18 41.61
N LEU A 276 10.78 -23.61 40.63
CA LEU A 276 10.78 -24.98 40.13
C LEU A 276 11.22 -25.99 41.22
N LYS A 277 12.30 -25.68 41.95
CA LYS A 277 12.77 -26.49 43.09
C LYS A 277 11.72 -26.58 44.19
N ASN A 278 11.10 -25.46 44.57
CA ASN A 278 10.01 -25.43 45.55
C ASN A 278 8.84 -26.32 45.10
N TYR A 279 8.47 -26.29 43.80
CA TYR A 279 7.40 -27.10 43.25
C TYR A 279 7.74 -28.60 43.20
N MET A 280 8.97 -28.97 42.83
CA MET A 280 9.41 -30.38 42.83
C MET A 280 9.48 -30.94 44.26
N GLN A 281 9.98 -30.17 45.21
CA GLN A 281 10.01 -30.52 46.64
C GLN A 281 8.61 -30.66 47.25
N ALA A 282 7.65 -29.82 46.82
CA ALA A 282 6.26 -29.92 47.28
C ALA A 282 5.50 -31.15 46.73
N ASN A 283 6.03 -31.82 45.70
CA ASN A 283 5.35 -32.92 45.00
C ASN A 283 6.15 -34.25 45.00
N ASN A 284 7.27 -34.35 45.75
CA ASN A 284 8.14 -35.53 45.83
C ASN A 284 8.56 -36.10 44.46
N ILE A 285 8.94 -35.24 43.51
CA ILE A 285 9.41 -35.67 42.18
C ILE A 285 10.94 -35.83 42.19
N GLU A 286 11.41 -37.07 42.31
CA GLU A 286 12.84 -37.40 42.24
C GLU A 286 13.30 -37.54 40.78
N ILE A 287 14.34 -36.79 40.41
CA ILE A 287 15.07 -36.87 39.13
C ILE A 287 16.56 -36.66 39.46
N GLU A 288 17.45 -37.46 38.89
CA GLU A 288 18.90 -37.33 39.11
C GLU A 288 19.46 -36.01 38.54
N ASP A 289 20.37 -35.36 39.28
CA ASP A 289 20.96 -34.04 38.93
C ASP A 289 21.59 -33.99 37.52
N ALA A 290 22.01 -35.15 36.99
CA ALA A 290 22.58 -35.28 35.64
C ALA A 290 21.58 -34.94 34.52
N ASP A 291 20.28 -35.19 34.71
CA ASP A 291 19.25 -34.94 33.69
C ASP A 291 18.61 -33.56 33.83
N MET A 292 18.58 -32.98 35.04
CA MET A 292 18.28 -31.56 35.26
C MET A 292 19.18 -30.65 34.41
N SER A 293 20.46 -31.01 34.30
CA SER A 293 21.43 -30.29 33.45
C SER A 293 21.13 -30.42 31.94
N LYS A 294 20.53 -31.52 31.49
CA LYS A 294 20.12 -31.68 30.07
C LYS A 294 18.81 -30.95 29.76
N ALA A 295 17.86 -30.97 30.68
CA ALA A 295 16.59 -30.24 30.55
C ALA A 295 16.83 -28.72 30.40
N LEU A 296 17.84 -28.18 31.08
CA LEU A 296 18.23 -26.76 30.98
C LEU A 296 19.02 -26.41 29.70
N VAL A 297 19.67 -27.38 29.04
CA VAL A 297 20.51 -27.15 27.84
C VAL A 297 19.69 -27.10 26.54
N ALA A 298 18.44 -27.57 26.56
CA ALA A 298 17.57 -27.58 25.38
C ALA A 298 17.10 -26.18 24.91
N ILE A 299 17.32 -25.12 25.70
CA ILE A 299 16.90 -23.75 25.36
C ILE A 299 18.00 -22.76 25.76
N THR A 300 18.81 -22.29 24.80
CA THR A 300 19.72 -21.15 25.01
C THR A 300 18.93 -19.87 25.34
N PRO A 301 19.53 -18.83 25.94
CA PRO A 301 18.86 -17.55 26.14
C PRO A 301 18.20 -17.01 24.85
N ASP A 302 18.87 -17.19 23.70
CA ASP A 302 18.42 -16.76 22.37
C ASP A 302 17.23 -17.59 21.83
N ALA A 303 17.09 -18.84 22.28
CA ALA A 303 15.93 -19.70 22.01
C ALA A 303 14.79 -19.50 23.04
N ALA A 304 15.11 -19.06 24.26
CA ALA A 304 14.15 -18.74 25.32
C ALA A 304 13.49 -17.38 25.11
N SER A 305 14.21 -16.45 24.48
CA SER A 305 13.69 -15.16 24.04
C SER A 305 12.75 -15.31 22.83
N ILE A 306 11.56 -15.88 23.04
CA ILE A 306 10.45 -15.74 22.11
C ILE A 306 10.20 -14.23 21.92
N PRO A 307 10.42 -13.65 20.73
CA PRO A 307 10.25 -12.23 20.54
C PRO A 307 8.75 -11.91 20.63
N THR A 308 8.31 -11.29 21.72
CA THR A 308 6.93 -10.79 21.82
C THR A 308 6.69 -9.81 20.68
N PRO A 309 5.77 -10.08 19.74
CA PRO A 309 5.61 -9.22 18.56
C PRO A 309 5.32 -7.77 18.98
N LYS A 310 6.12 -6.82 18.50
CA LYS A 310 5.94 -5.39 18.80
C LYS A 310 4.50 -5.01 18.43
N LEU A 311 3.72 -4.53 19.41
CA LEU A 311 2.31 -4.15 19.19
C LEU A 311 2.15 -3.01 18.16
N LYS A 312 3.24 -2.27 17.91
CA LYS A 312 3.36 -1.19 16.94
C LYS A 312 4.76 -1.26 16.31
N ASN A 313 4.82 -1.38 14.99
CA ASN A 313 6.04 -1.29 14.18
C ASN A 313 5.95 -0.02 13.32
N VAL A 314 6.93 0.88 13.41
CA VAL A 314 6.89 2.19 12.75
C VAL A 314 7.86 2.20 11.59
N SER A 315 7.39 2.59 10.39
CA SER A 315 8.24 2.89 9.25
C SER A 315 7.83 4.23 8.61
N ARG A 316 8.71 4.79 7.79
CA ARG A 316 8.49 6.06 7.06
C ARG A 316 7.24 6.09 6.16
N LEU A 317 6.77 4.92 5.71
CA LEU A 317 5.70 4.76 4.72
C LEU A 317 4.41 4.19 5.30
N ARG A 318 4.52 3.39 6.38
CA ARG A 318 3.40 2.72 7.06
C ARG A 318 3.71 2.46 8.53
N THR A 319 2.67 2.31 9.32
CA THR A 319 2.78 1.90 10.73
C THR A 319 1.89 0.68 10.93
N GLU A 320 2.46 -0.42 11.42
CA GLU A 320 1.80 -1.71 11.51
C GLU A 320 1.44 -1.95 12.98
N HIS A 321 0.16 -2.14 13.29
CA HIS A 321 -0.30 -2.38 14.66
C HIS A 321 -0.86 -3.79 14.80
N GLN A 322 -0.55 -4.46 15.92
CA GLN A 322 -1.30 -5.61 16.38
C GLN A 322 -2.57 -5.13 17.09
N VAL A 323 -3.73 -5.52 16.57
CA VAL A 323 -5.06 -5.19 17.09
C VAL A 323 -5.82 -6.46 17.44
N TYR A 324 -6.87 -6.33 18.23
CA TYR A 324 -7.77 -7.44 18.57
C TYR A 324 -9.06 -7.36 17.75
N GLU A 325 -9.57 -8.50 17.27
CA GLU A 325 -10.91 -8.61 16.69
C GLU A 325 -11.97 -8.56 17.80
N LEU A 326 -12.92 -7.62 17.71
CA LEU A 326 -14.06 -7.51 18.61
C LEU A 326 -15.28 -8.22 18.00
N PRO A 327 -15.88 -9.21 18.70
CA PRO A 327 -17.20 -9.74 18.35
C PRO A 327 -18.28 -8.65 18.38
N ASP A 328 -19.34 -8.78 17.58
CA ASP A 328 -20.39 -7.75 17.45
C ASP A 328 -21.14 -7.46 18.77
N LEU A 329 -21.24 -8.47 19.64
CA LEU A 329 -21.86 -8.37 20.97
C LEU A 329 -20.85 -8.01 22.08
N HIS A 330 -19.65 -7.54 21.74
CA HIS A 330 -18.62 -7.21 22.73
C HIS A 330 -18.95 -5.89 23.44
N PRO A 331 -18.91 -5.79 24.79
CA PRO A 331 -19.36 -4.60 25.53
C PRO A 331 -18.68 -3.27 25.13
N LEU A 332 -17.45 -3.30 24.62
CA LEU A 332 -16.76 -2.09 24.11
C LEU A 332 -17.44 -1.46 22.87
N LEU A 333 -18.37 -2.18 22.23
CA LEU A 333 -19.17 -1.69 21.12
C LEU A 333 -20.52 -1.11 21.57
N GLU A 334 -20.80 -1.04 22.88
CA GLU A 334 -21.97 -0.32 23.38
C GLU A 334 -21.96 1.13 22.86
N GLY A 335 -23.14 1.61 22.42
CA GLY A 335 -23.28 2.91 21.79
C GLY A 335 -22.58 3.08 20.43
N HIS A 336 -22.03 2.03 19.82
CA HIS A 336 -21.58 2.05 18.42
C HIS A 336 -22.73 1.73 17.45
N GLU A 337 -22.49 1.82 16.14
CA GLU A 337 -23.43 1.33 15.13
C GLU A 337 -23.33 -0.20 15.06
N GLU A 338 -24.46 -0.90 14.88
CA GLU A 338 -24.44 -2.35 14.64
C GLU A 338 -23.72 -2.65 13.31
N ARG A 339 -22.96 -3.75 13.24
CA ARG A 339 -22.26 -4.14 12.02
C ARG A 339 -23.27 -4.46 10.90
N GLU A 340 -23.04 -3.86 9.73
CA GLU A 340 -23.80 -4.15 8.52
C GLU A 340 -23.73 -5.66 8.20
N PRO A 341 -24.85 -6.38 8.00
CA PRO A 341 -24.86 -7.85 7.91
C PRO A 341 -23.93 -8.45 6.82
N ASP A 342 -23.70 -7.73 5.72
CA ASP A 342 -22.81 -8.14 4.63
C ASP A 342 -21.34 -7.68 4.81
N ASP A 343 -20.97 -7.06 5.94
CA ASP A 343 -19.64 -6.50 6.15
C ASP A 343 -18.66 -7.55 6.70
N PRO A 344 -17.68 -8.04 5.91
CA PRO A 344 -16.76 -9.10 6.36
C PRO A 344 -15.69 -8.58 7.33
N CYS A 345 -15.51 -7.26 7.47
CA CYS A 345 -14.63 -6.68 8.49
C CYS A 345 -15.31 -6.76 9.87
N PRO A 346 -14.71 -7.42 10.88
CA PRO A 346 -15.12 -7.24 12.27
C PRO A 346 -14.67 -5.87 12.78
N TYR A 347 -15.30 -5.38 13.85
CA TYR A 347 -14.72 -4.28 14.62
C TYR A 347 -13.36 -4.68 15.19
N LEU A 348 -12.42 -3.73 15.25
CA LEU A 348 -11.07 -3.99 15.78
C LEU A 348 -10.72 -2.97 16.87
N ILE A 349 -9.76 -3.30 17.74
CA ILE A 349 -9.24 -2.35 18.74
C ILE A 349 -7.71 -2.28 18.78
N SER A 350 -7.18 -1.06 18.61
CA SER A 350 -5.75 -0.73 18.71
C SER A 350 -5.40 -0.30 20.13
N ILE A 351 -4.59 -1.10 20.83
CA ILE A 351 -4.18 -0.84 22.22
C ILE A 351 -3.00 0.14 22.27
N TRP A 352 -3.07 1.09 23.19
CA TRP A 352 -2.09 2.14 23.39
C TRP A 352 -0.94 1.65 24.25
N THR A 353 0.27 2.13 23.95
CA THR A 353 1.42 1.95 24.83
C THR A 353 1.22 2.86 26.07
N PRO A 354 1.54 2.41 27.29
CA PRO A 354 1.47 3.25 28.48
C PRO A 354 2.24 4.57 28.31
N GLY A 355 1.58 5.71 28.56
CA GLY A 355 2.14 7.04 28.31
C GLY A 355 2.04 7.56 26.88
N GLU A 356 1.50 6.80 25.90
CA GLU A 356 1.14 7.37 24.58
C GLU A 356 0.02 8.41 24.72
N THR A 357 0.15 9.46 23.91
CA THR A 357 -0.87 10.48 23.63
C THR A 357 -1.35 10.36 22.18
N ALA A 358 -2.46 10.99 21.81
CA ALA A 358 -2.94 11.01 20.43
C ALA A 358 -1.91 11.58 19.43
N GLN A 359 -0.99 12.43 19.89
CA GLN A 359 0.07 13.04 19.07
C GLN A 359 1.46 12.40 19.25
N SER A 360 1.57 11.26 19.95
CA SER A 360 2.85 10.57 20.14
C SER A 360 3.36 9.95 18.84
N THR A 361 4.34 10.59 18.22
CA THR A 361 5.20 10.04 17.16
C THR A 361 6.08 8.91 17.71
N ASP A 362 6.76 9.21 18.80
CA ASP A 362 7.87 8.41 19.35
C ASP A 362 7.45 7.63 20.60
N ALA A 363 8.31 6.71 21.05
CA ALA A 363 8.07 5.91 22.24
C ALA A 363 7.98 6.79 23.52
N PRO A 364 7.00 6.57 24.42
CA PRO A 364 6.89 7.30 25.68
C PRO A 364 8.13 7.11 26.58
N LYS A 365 8.52 8.15 27.33
CA LYS A 365 9.79 8.14 28.10
C LYS A 365 9.77 7.05 29.19
N THR A 366 10.74 6.14 29.11
CA THR A 366 10.94 4.99 30.01
C THR A 366 11.44 5.41 31.40
N PHE A 367 12.46 6.27 31.44
CA PHE A 367 13.08 6.72 32.68
C PHE A 367 12.19 7.70 33.47
N CYS A 368 12.21 7.58 34.80
CA CYS A 368 11.39 8.38 35.69
C CYS A 368 12.05 8.60 37.06
N ASN A 369 12.47 9.83 37.33
CA ASN A 369 13.22 10.21 38.52
C ASN A 369 12.43 10.07 39.84
N SER A 370 11.12 9.76 39.81
CA SER A 370 10.33 9.54 41.03
C SER A 370 10.39 8.11 41.56
N GLN A 371 10.99 7.16 40.82
CA GLN A 371 11.03 5.74 41.25
C GLN A 371 11.73 5.54 42.60
N GLU A 372 12.77 6.33 42.90
CA GLU A 372 13.47 6.33 44.19
C GLU A 372 12.58 6.69 45.39
N SER A 373 11.46 7.38 45.16
CA SER A 373 10.52 7.83 46.20
C SER A 373 9.35 6.87 46.47
N GLY A 374 9.22 5.79 45.68
CA GLY A 374 8.05 4.90 45.67
C GLY A 374 6.73 5.54 45.16
N LYS A 375 6.71 6.85 44.88
CA LYS A 375 5.54 7.57 44.36
C LYS A 375 5.55 7.64 42.84
N LEU A 376 4.38 7.45 42.23
CA LEU A 376 4.17 7.56 40.78
C LEU A 376 4.12 9.04 40.37
N CYS A 377 4.95 9.47 39.42
CA CYS A 377 4.93 10.86 38.95
C CYS A 377 3.63 11.20 38.20
N GLU A 378 3.19 12.45 38.29
CA GLU A 378 1.94 12.93 37.69
C GLU A 378 1.99 13.08 36.16
N SER A 379 3.15 12.81 35.53
CA SER A 379 3.29 12.90 34.07
C SER A 379 2.40 11.89 33.33
N ALA A 380 1.53 12.43 32.49
CA ALA A 380 0.71 11.67 31.55
C ALA A 380 1.54 10.93 30.47
N THR A 381 2.80 11.32 30.25
CA THR A 381 3.68 10.76 29.19
C THR A 381 4.79 9.84 29.71
N CYS A 382 4.87 9.61 31.02
CA CYS A 382 5.82 8.66 31.59
C CYS A 382 5.35 7.22 31.32
N PHE A 383 6.16 6.42 30.61
CA PHE A 383 5.87 5.01 30.37
C PHE A 383 5.75 4.25 31.70
N SER A 384 6.81 4.24 32.50
CA SER A 384 6.92 3.38 33.68
C SER A 384 5.86 3.64 34.74
N CYS A 385 5.48 4.91 34.99
CA CYS A 385 4.41 5.22 35.93
C CYS A 385 3.03 4.82 35.40
N ASN A 386 2.75 5.02 34.10
CA ASN A 386 1.47 4.63 33.52
C ASN A 386 1.35 3.10 33.34
N SER A 387 2.44 2.38 33.07
CA SER A 387 2.47 0.91 33.08
C SER A 387 2.04 0.35 34.44
N ILE A 388 2.49 0.97 35.54
CA ILE A 388 2.08 0.59 36.90
C ILE A 388 0.60 0.96 37.18
N ARG A 389 0.12 2.13 36.71
CA ARG A 389 -1.31 2.51 36.83
C ARG A 389 -2.21 1.52 36.09
N GLU A 390 -1.95 1.31 34.81
CA GLU A 390 -2.73 0.42 33.94
C GLU A 390 -2.69 -1.03 34.46
N ALA A 391 -1.56 -1.51 35.00
CA ALA A 391 -1.47 -2.82 35.64
C ALA A 391 -2.27 -2.91 36.96
N ARG A 392 -2.19 -1.90 37.84
CA ARG A 392 -2.98 -1.87 39.09
C ARG A 392 -4.49 -1.78 38.83
N ALA A 393 -4.89 -1.09 37.77
CA ALA A 393 -6.28 -0.97 37.34
C ALA A 393 -6.79 -2.18 36.51
N GLN A 394 -5.92 -3.14 36.18
CA GLN A 394 -6.20 -4.25 35.24
C GLN A 394 -6.79 -3.81 33.88
N LYS A 395 -6.43 -2.59 33.46
CA LYS A 395 -6.95 -1.92 32.26
C LYS A 395 -5.83 -1.58 31.28
N VAL A 396 -6.20 -1.27 30.05
CA VAL A 396 -5.35 -0.69 29.00
C VAL A 396 -6.19 0.32 28.21
N ARG A 397 -5.54 1.29 27.58
CA ARG A 397 -6.22 2.31 26.77
C ARG A 397 -6.34 1.87 25.30
N GLY A 398 -7.46 2.14 24.65
CA GLY A 398 -7.78 1.63 23.31
C GLY A 398 -8.39 2.66 22.35
N THR A 399 -8.19 2.44 21.06
CA THR A 399 -8.90 3.12 19.95
C THR A 399 -9.68 2.10 19.13
N ILE A 400 -10.97 2.33 18.93
CA ILE A 400 -11.82 1.51 18.07
C ILE A 400 -11.50 1.78 16.60
N LEU A 401 -11.46 0.71 15.80
CA LEU A 401 -11.42 0.78 14.34
C LEU A 401 -12.74 0.20 13.81
N ILE A 402 -13.41 0.98 12.96
CA ILE A 402 -14.75 0.72 12.46
C ILE A 402 -14.64 0.09 11.06
N PRO A 403 -15.34 -1.02 10.77
CA PRO A 403 -15.47 -1.57 9.42
C PRO A 403 -15.96 -0.52 8.41
N CYS A 404 -15.34 -0.40 7.23
CA CYS A 404 -15.64 0.73 6.34
C CYS A 404 -17.06 0.71 5.73
N ARG A 405 -17.70 -0.46 5.60
CA ARG A 405 -19.09 -0.58 5.12
C ARG A 405 -20.09 -0.22 6.22
N THR A 406 -19.86 -0.70 7.44
CA THR A 406 -20.60 -0.28 8.64
C THR A 406 -20.48 1.23 8.90
N ALA A 407 -19.26 1.77 8.86
CA ALA A 407 -19.02 3.21 8.97
C ALA A 407 -19.73 4.05 7.88
N MET A 408 -20.19 3.42 6.80
CA MET A 408 -20.94 4.04 5.70
C MET A 408 -22.40 3.56 5.60
N ARG A 409 -22.91 2.74 6.54
CA ARG A 409 -24.27 2.15 6.56
C ARG A 409 -24.69 1.55 5.22
N GLY A 410 -23.80 0.79 4.58
CA GLY A 410 -24.02 0.19 3.26
C GLY A 410 -24.20 1.16 2.08
N SER A 411 -24.31 2.48 2.33
CA SER A 411 -24.79 3.49 1.37
C SER A 411 -23.85 3.80 0.20
N PHE A 412 -22.64 3.23 0.22
CA PHE A 412 -21.68 3.30 -0.88
C PHE A 412 -21.43 1.89 -1.41
N PRO A 413 -21.43 1.66 -2.74
CA PRO A 413 -21.04 0.37 -3.33
C PRO A 413 -19.54 0.15 -3.11
N LEU A 414 -19.20 -0.36 -1.93
CA LEU A 414 -17.84 -0.71 -1.50
C LEU A 414 -17.36 -2.00 -2.16
N ASN A 415 -18.28 -2.77 -2.74
CA ASN A 415 -18.00 -3.91 -3.61
C ASN A 415 -17.31 -3.39 -4.91
N GLY A 416 -15.99 -3.21 -4.88
CA GLY A 416 -15.25 -2.56 -6.00
C GLY A 416 -13.72 -2.51 -5.93
N THR A 417 -13.07 -2.82 -4.80
CA THR A 417 -11.63 -3.11 -4.67
C THR A 417 -11.37 -3.95 -3.42
N TYR A 418 -10.27 -4.72 -3.37
CA TYR A 418 -9.85 -5.43 -2.14
C TYR A 418 -9.78 -4.49 -0.93
N PHE A 419 -9.32 -3.25 -1.15
CA PHE A 419 -9.20 -2.27 -0.09
C PHE A 419 -10.53 -1.93 0.55
N GLN A 420 -11.65 -1.95 -0.17
CA GLN A 420 -12.95 -1.70 0.42
C GLN A 420 -13.54 -2.92 1.15
N VAL A 421 -12.89 -4.09 1.05
CA VAL A 421 -13.24 -5.32 1.80
C VAL A 421 -12.47 -5.40 3.11
N ASN A 422 -11.20 -4.96 3.14
CA ASN A 422 -10.32 -5.02 4.31
C ASN A 422 -9.91 -3.62 4.86
N GLU A 423 -10.62 -2.55 4.51
CA GLU A 423 -10.41 -1.21 5.08
C GLU A 423 -11.26 -1.01 6.33
N VAL A 424 -10.60 -0.49 7.37
CA VAL A 424 -11.22 0.01 8.59
C VAL A 424 -10.88 1.49 8.75
N PHE A 425 -11.75 2.26 9.39
CA PHE A 425 -11.46 3.65 9.75
C PHE A 425 -11.14 3.73 11.24
N ALA A 426 -10.12 4.50 11.61
CA ALA A 426 -9.88 4.79 13.01
C ALA A 426 -10.97 5.73 13.54
N ASP A 427 -11.71 5.33 14.56
CA ASP A 427 -12.72 6.21 15.17
C ASP A 427 -12.04 7.47 15.72
N HIS A 428 -12.51 8.65 15.30
CA HIS A 428 -11.83 9.92 15.58
C HIS A 428 -11.87 10.29 17.07
N GLU A 429 -12.94 9.93 17.77
CA GLU A 429 -13.12 10.24 19.19
C GLU A 429 -12.21 9.38 20.06
N THR A 430 -12.27 8.05 19.92
CA THR A 430 -11.39 7.11 20.63
C THR A 430 -9.93 7.11 20.13
N SER A 431 -9.64 7.74 18.98
CA SER A 431 -8.26 8.09 18.58
C SER A 431 -7.72 9.32 19.32
N ARG A 432 -8.60 10.21 19.79
CA ARG A 432 -8.25 11.43 20.53
C ARG A 432 -8.20 11.19 22.03
N ASN A 433 -9.27 10.58 22.55
CA ASN A 433 -9.55 10.29 23.94
C ASN A 433 -9.78 8.77 24.05
N PRO A 434 -8.74 7.95 24.29
CA PRO A 434 -8.88 6.51 24.25
C PRO A 434 -9.79 5.97 25.35
N ILE A 435 -10.52 4.90 25.02
CA ILE A 435 -11.37 4.19 26.00
C ILE A 435 -10.53 3.31 26.92
N ASP A 436 -10.96 3.18 28.17
CA ASP A 436 -10.41 2.22 29.12
C ASP A 436 -11.01 0.83 28.88
N VAL A 437 -10.15 -0.17 28.73
CA VAL A 437 -10.49 -1.55 28.36
C VAL A 437 -9.97 -2.51 29.42
N GLU A 438 -10.81 -3.40 29.94
CA GLU A 438 -10.36 -4.43 30.89
C GLU A 438 -9.56 -5.51 30.17
N ARG A 439 -8.38 -5.82 30.69
CA ARG A 439 -7.42 -6.76 30.05
C ARG A 439 -8.05 -8.14 29.85
N SER A 440 -8.86 -8.58 30.80
CA SER A 440 -9.66 -9.81 30.77
C SER A 440 -10.56 -9.92 29.52
N SER A 441 -11.21 -8.83 29.12
CA SER A 441 -12.16 -8.83 27.99
C SER A 441 -11.49 -9.11 26.64
N ILE A 442 -10.27 -8.60 26.44
CA ILE A 442 -9.55 -8.72 25.16
C ILE A 442 -8.47 -9.81 25.13
N TRP A 443 -8.07 -10.38 26.27
CA TRP A 443 -6.90 -11.25 26.38
C TRP A 443 -6.93 -12.47 25.42
N ASN A 444 -8.11 -13.08 25.28
CA ASN A 444 -8.34 -14.28 24.46
C ASN A 444 -8.83 -13.96 23.03
N LEU A 445 -8.98 -12.69 22.65
CA LEU A 445 -9.50 -12.32 21.34
C LEU A 445 -8.44 -12.51 20.24
N PRO A 446 -8.83 -12.86 19.00
CA PRO A 446 -7.88 -13.03 17.90
C PRO A 446 -7.09 -11.74 17.62
N ARG A 447 -5.78 -11.88 17.37
CA ARG A 447 -4.90 -10.76 16.98
C ARG A 447 -4.72 -10.69 15.48
N ARG A 448 -4.68 -9.46 14.94
CA ARG A 448 -4.54 -9.15 13.51
C ARG A 448 -3.62 -7.96 13.30
N THR A 449 -3.04 -7.85 12.11
CA THR A 449 -2.21 -6.71 11.71
C THR A 449 -3.05 -5.66 10.97
N VAL A 450 -3.10 -4.43 11.48
CA VAL A 450 -3.62 -3.28 10.72
C VAL A 450 -2.45 -2.44 10.22
N TYR A 451 -2.43 -2.19 8.92
CA TYR A 451 -1.45 -1.36 8.23
C TYR A 451 -2.01 0.07 8.09
N PHE A 452 -1.48 1.00 8.88
CA PHE A 452 -1.79 2.42 8.81
C PHE A 452 -0.85 3.15 7.84
N GLY A 453 -1.33 4.18 7.14
CA GLY A 453 -0.51 4.95 6.20
C GLY A 453 -1.26 6.12 5.58
N THR A 454 -0.60 6.91 4.72
CA THR A 454 -1.25 8.02 3.99
C THR A 454 -2.12 7.56 2.82
N SER A 455 -1.80 6.42 2.22
CA SER A 455 -2.56 5.83 1.13
C SER A 455 -2.20 4.35 0.97
N VAL A 456 -3.06 3.59 0.30
CA VAL A 456 -2.77 2.21 -0.11
C VAL A 456 -1.44 2.11 -0.88
N PRO A 457 -1.20 2.88 -1.97
CA PRO A 457 0.12 2.91 -2.62
C PRO A 457 1.30 3.21 -1.70
N THR A 458 1.12 4.00 -0.64
CA THR A 458 2.19 4.25 0.34
C THR A 458 2.50 3.00 1.15
N ILE A 459 1.46 2.29 1.62
CA ILE A 459 1.59 1.12 2.49
C ILE A 459 2.34 -0.03 1.80
N PHE A 460 1.93 -0.40 0.60
CA PHE A 460 2.49 -1.56 -0.11
C PHE A 460 3.79 -1.25 -0.88
N LYS A 461 4.26 0.01 -0.87
CA LYS A 461 5.50 0.40 -1.55
C LYS A 461 6.71 -0.28 -0.89
N GLY A 462 7.47 -1.00 -1.71
CA GLY A 462 8.70 -1.68 -1.29
C GLY A 462 8.48 -2.98 -0.50
N LEU A 463 7.25 -3.48 -0.39
CA LEU A 463 6.99 -4.81 0.17
C LEU A 463 7.36 -5.93 -0.81
N SER A 464 7.69 -7.11 -0.27
CA SER A 464 7.83 -8.36 -1.03
C SER A 464 6.46 -8.86 -1.53
N THR A 465 6.45 -9.87 -2.41
CA THR A 465 5.21 -10.51 -2.86
C THR A 465 4.48 -11.16 -1.69
N GLU A 466 5.28 -11.72 -0.78
CA GLU A 466 4.93 -12.52 0.37
C GLU A 466 4.30 -11.65 1.48
N ASP A 467 4.86 -10.46 1.74
CA ASP A 467 4.28 -9.49 2.68
C ASP A 467 2.94 -8.91 2.16
N ILE A 468 2.88 -8.62 0.85
CA ILE A 468 1.66 -8.16 0.19
C ILE A 468 0.58 -9.24 0.32
N GLN A 469 0.92 -10.50 0.03
CA GLN A 469 0.04 -11.65 0.14
C GLN A 469 -0.42 -11.91 1.58
N HIS A 470 0.48 -11.79 2.56
CA HIS A 470 0.13 -11.91 3.98
C HIS A 470 -0.88 -10.83 4.40
N CYS A 471 -0.62 -9.57 4.04
CA CYS A 471 -1.54 -8.46 4.29
C CYS A 471 -2.89 -8.70 3.61
N PHE A 472 -2.91 -9.23 2.38
CA PHE A 472 -4.14 -9.56 1.63
C PHE A 472 -4.97 -10.71 2.22
N TRP A 473 -4.36 -11.60 3.01
CA TRP A 473 -5.04 -12.77 3.60
C TRP A 473 -5.36 -12.63 5.09
N LYS A 474 -4.60 -11.81 5.83
CA LYS A 474 -4.66 -11.75 7.31
C LYS A 474 -4.62 -10.33 7.88
N GLY A 475 -4.48 -9.32 7.03
CA GLY A 475 -4.33 -7.93 7.43
C GLY A 475 -5.50 -7.03 7.02
N PHE A 476 -5.53 -5.86 7.65
CA PHE A 476 -6.47 -4.77 7.38
C PHE A 476 -5.70 -3.48 7.06
N VAL A 477 -6.35 -2.53 6.40
CA VAL A 477 -5.76 -1.24 6.02
C VAL A 477 -6.54 -0.09 6.66
N CYS A 478 -5.83 0.94 7.16
CA CYS A 478 -6.47 2.15 7.69
C CYS A 478 -5.71 3.40 7.23
N VAL A 479 -6.29 4.17 6.30
CA VAL A 479 -5.66 5.40 5.76
C VAL A 479 -6.31 6.70 6.23
N ARG A 480 -7.42 6.61 6.97
CA ARG A 480 -8.18 7.77 7.47
C ARG A 480 -8.86 7.47 8.81
N GLY A 481 -9.04 8.52 9.60
CA GLY A 481 -9.98 8.49 10.72
C GLY A 481 -11.40 8.79 10.25
N PHE A 482 -12.38 8.53 11.10
CA PHE A 482 -13.79 8.79 10.84
C PHE A 482 -14.48 9.41 12.06
N ASP A 483 -15.15 10.52 11.83
CA ASP A 483 -15.96 11.22 12.84
C ASP A 483 -17.38 10.66 12.78
N ARG A 484 -17.75 9.84 13.76
CA ARG A 484 -19.05 9.15 13.81
C ARG A 484 -20.23 10.13 13.83
N THR A 485 -20.09 11.24 14.54
CA THR A 485 -21.13 12.24 14.78
C THR A 485 -21.37 13.11 13.56
N SER A 486 -20.31 13.65 12.94
CA SER A 486 -20.44 14.46 11.72
C SER A 486 -20.36 13.64 10.43
N ARG A 487 -20.26 12.31 10.52
CA ARG A 487 -20.09 11.34 9.42
C ARG A 487 -18.93 11.68 8.46
N ALA A 488 -17.92 12.40 8.94
CA ALA A 488 -16.90 13.01 8.09
C ALA A 488 -15.56 12.25 8.16
N PRO A 489 -14.80 12.16 7.06
CA PRO A 489 -13.43 11.69 7.10
C PRO A 489 -12.55 12.67 7.90
N ARG A 490 -11.58 12.11 8.63
CA ARG A 490 -10.61 12.84 9.46
C ARG A 490 -9.19 12.37 9.14
N PRO A 491 -8.16 13.20 9.34
CA PRO A 491 -6.77 12.73 9.29
C PRO A 491 -6.53 11.70 10.41
N LEU A 492 -5.60 10.77 10.18
CA LEU A 492 -5.08 9.91 11.25
C LEU A 492 -4.32 10.74 12.29
N TYR A 493 -4.45 10.34 13.55
CA TYR A 493 -3.65 10.83 14.67
C TYR A 493 -2.22 10.26 14.61
N ALA A 494 -1.23 11.04 15.07
CA ALA A 494 0.19 10.70 14.92
C ALA A 494 0.56 9.35 15.57
N ARG A 495 -0.12 9.00 16.67
CA ARG A 495 0.01 7.70 17.34
C ARG A 495 -0.20 6.51 16.40
N LEU A 496 -1.17 6.62 15.49
CA LEU A 496 -1.54 5.57 14.53
C LEU A 496 -0.62 5.60 13.31
N HIS A 497 -0.38 6.79 12.74
CA HIS A 497 0.62 6.99 11.70
C HIS A 497 0.94 8.49 11.54
N PHE A 498 2.23 8.84 11.52
CA PHE A 498 2.69 10.20 11.22
C PHE A 498 3.43 10.26 9.87
N PRO A 499 2.91 10.99 8.86
CA PRO A 499 3.55 11.06 7.54
C PRO A 499 4.88 11.81 7.56
N ALA A 500 5.91 11.23 6.93
CA ALA A 500 7.25 11.85 6.84
C ALA A 500 7.24 13.26 6.22
N SER A 501 6.33 13.56 5.29
CA SER A 501 6.17 14.88 4.68
C SER A 501 5.67 15.98 5.65
N LYS A 502 5.19 15.61 6.84
CA LYS A 502 4.94 16.56 7.95
C LYS A 502 6.22 16.83 8.75
N ILE A 503 7.14 15.87 8.84
CA ILE A 503 8.44 16.04 9.51
C ILE A 503 9.30 17.06 8.75
N THR A 504 9.41 16.94 7.42
CA THR A 504 10.18 17.90 6.59
C THR A 504 9.56 19.30 6.60
N ARG A 505 8.22 19.42 6.60
CA ARG A 505 7.53 20.71 6.77
C ARG A 505 7.80 21.35 8.14
N ASN A 506 7.72 20.60 9.23
CA ASN A 506 8.00 21.14 10.58
C ASN A 506 9.48 21.58 10.72
N LYS A 507 10.43 20.85 10.13
CA LYS A 507 11.85 21.27 10.09
C LYS A 507 12.02 22.59 9.31
N LYS A 508 11.36 22.73 8.14
CA LYS A 508 11.39 23.98 7.36
C LYS A 508 10.73 25.16 8.10
N SER A 509 9.61 24.94 8.79
CA SER A 509 8.95 26.02 9.57
C SER A 509 9.79 26.46 10.77
N LEU A 510 10.43 25.53 11.48
CA LEU A 510 11.34 25.85 12.59
C LEU A 510 12.57 26.64 12.11
N ALA A 511 13.18 26.25 10.98
CA ALA A 511 14.27 27.01 10.37
C ALA A 511 13.83 28.43 9.96
N SER A 512 12.64 28.58 9.36
CA SER A 512 12.08 29.90 9.00
C SER A 512 11.64 30.76 10.20
N ALA A 513 11.48 30.16 11.37
CA ALA A 513 11.21 30.88 12.62
C ALA A 513 12.52 31.34 13.27
N ALA A 514 13.56 30.49 13.29
CA ALA A 514 14.89 30.87 13.78
C ALA A 514 15.47 32.04 12.96
N ALA A 515 15.39 31.97 11.62
CA ALA A 515 15.82 33.03 10.71
C ALA A 515 14.98 34.33 10.77
N ARG A 516 14.07 34.47 11.74
CA ARG A 516 13.31 35.71 12.07
C ARG A 516 13.57 36.22 13.49
N PHE A 517 14.59 35.68 14.17
CA PHE A 517 15.14 36.19 15.42
C PHE A 517 16.61 36.64 15.29
N ASP A 518 17.20 36.51 14.10
CA ASP A 518 18.53 37.00 13.72
C ASP A 518 18.47 38.20 12.75
N GLU A 519 17.28 38.82 12.59
CA GLU A 519 17.01 40.14 11.95
C GLU A 519 16.34 41.08 12.96
#